data_AF-A0A7S4NR60-F1
#
_entry.id   AF-A0A7S4NR60-F1
#
_cell.length_a   1.000
_cell.length_b   1.000
_cell.length_c   1.000
_cell.angle_alpha   90.00
_cell.angle_beta   90.00
_cell.angle_gamma   90.00
#
_symmetry.space_group_name_H-M   'P 1'
#
loop_
_entity.id
_entity.type
_entity.pdbx_description
1 polymer ?
#
loop_
_entity_poly.entity_id
_entity_poly.type
_entity_poly.pdbx_seq_one_letter_code
_entity_poly.pdbx_strand_id
1 'polypeptide(L)'
;EASAKKEGGKTSRALVLVVVEDVLEGSVDGGCDGLREFLNADGKQRAETGRESCVDGDDMEVSHLRSHIIYTSGTTGEPKGVVCEHRGLLAYMQSKALAHEIDSNSRVLLAAAITWDPSLGDIFSTLAQAALLCIAPRASLTTSLLDVLVQGRVTHVCTTPALWGLLDGSVSAADLPHLRVLALGGAALTASIVAKWSRALRLINTYGVTEATVYQTWHVCDGREEDEFKVVGRPFKDVLVKVEGDEGEGGAVEGEILVGGVQVAC
;
A
#
# COMPACT_ATOMS: atom_id res chain seq x y z
N GLU A 1 -24.44 32.00 41.63
CA GLU A 1 -23.19 32.30 40.91
C GLU A 1 -22.07 31.43 41.49
N ALA A 2 -21.67 30.38 40.79
CA ALA A 2 -20.54 29.53 41.16
C ALA A 2 -19.43 29.76 40.12
N SER A 3 -18.33 30.36 40.53
CA SER A 3 -17.19 30.67 39.67
C SER A 3 -16.01 29.73 39.96
N ALA A 4 -15.67 29.00 38.90
CA ALA A 4 -14.45 28.28 38.54
C ALA A 4 -13.25 28.20 39.51
N LYS A 5 -12.78 26.97 39.72
CA LYS A 5 -11.35 26.63 39.59
C LYS A 5 -11.20 25.43 38.66
N LYS A 6 -10.43 25.62 37.59
CA LYS A 6 -10.07 24.62 36.57
C LYS A 6 -9.27 23.48 37.19
N GLU A 7 -9.76 22.25 37.08
CA GLU A 7 -8.92 21.05 37.15
C GLU A 7 -8.40 20.74 35.75
N GLY A 8 -7.08 20.82 35.59
CA GLY A 8 -6.39 20.41 34.37
C GLY A 8 -6.29 18.89 34.32
N GLY A 9 -7.18 18.24 33.57
CA GLY A 9 -7.07 16.83 33.22
C GLY A 9 -5.89 16.60 32.30
N LYS A 10 -4.82 15.95 32.80
CA LYS A 10 -3.80 15.34 31.95
C LYS A 10 -4.42 14.14 31.24
N THR A 11 -4.60 14.25 29.93
CA THR A 11 -4.89 13.12 29.05
C THR A 11 -3.58 12.35 28.85
N SER A 12 -3.43 11.21 29.51
CA SER A 12 -2.36 10.26 29.20
C SER A 12 -2.66 9.61 27.84
N ARG A 13 -2.03 10.12 26.77
CA ARG A 13 -1.92 9.39 25.50
C ARG A 13 -0.80 8.38 25.67
N ALA A 14 -1.14 7.09 25.75
CA ALA A 14 -0.15 6.03 25.65
C ALA A 14 0.30 5.94 24.18
N LEU A 15 1.53 6.38 23.92
CA LEU A 15 2.28 6.05 22.73
C LEU A 15 2.89 4.66 22.98
N VAL A 16 2.47 3.64 22.24
CA VAL A 16 3.18 2.35 22.25
C VAL A 16 4.35 2.48 21.27
N LEU A 17 5.52 2.77 21.83
CA LEU A 17 6.80 2.75 21.14
C LEU A 17 7.31 1.30 21.13
N VAL A 18 7.41 0.68 19.95
CA VAL A 18 8.28 -0.50 19.81
C VAL A 18 9.67 0.03 19.52
N VAL A 19 10.57 -0.20 20.47
CA VAL A 19 11.98 0.21 20.45
C VAL A 19 12.68 -0.47 19.27
N VAL A 20 13.33 0.33 18.43
CA VAL A 20 14.43 -0.13 17.58
C VAL A 20 15.68 0.49 18.17
N GLU A 21 16.61 -0.33 18.66
CA GLU A 21 17.88 0.14 19.24
C GLU A 21 18.82 0.66 18.13
N ASP A 22 19.29 1.90 18.35
CA ASP A 22 20.46 2.67 17.87
C ASP A 22 20.86 2.81 16.37
N VAL A 23 20.58 4.02 15.85
CA VAL A 23 21.46 5.11 15.31
C VAL A 23 22.64 4.73 14.39
N LEU A 24 22.80 5.38 13.21
CA LEU A 24 23.81 6.44 12.98
C LEU A 24 23.46 7.40 11.82
N GLU A 25 23.76 8.68 12.07
CA GLU A 25 23.67 9.85 11.19
C GLU A 25 24.80 9.89 10.13
N GLY A 26 24.49 10.36 8.92
CA GLY A 26 25.48 10.69 7.90
C GLY A 26 24.85 11.34 6.66
N SER A 27 25.44 12.45 6.20
CA SER A 27 25.00 13.25 5.05
C SER A 27 25.12 12.50 3.72
N VAL A 28 24.13 12.64 2.84
CA VAL A 28 24.09 12.02 1.51
C VAL A 28 24.62 12.99 0.46
N ASP A 29 25.75 12.64 -0.16
CA ASP A 29 26.14 13.07 -1.51
C ASP A 29 26.71 11.83 -2.22
N GLY A 30 26.07 11.39 -3.30
CA GLY A 30 26.52 10.23 -4.08
C GLY A 30 25.42 9.72 -5.00
N GLY A 31 25.68 9.76 -6.31
CA GLY A 31 24.68 9.60 -7.37
C GLY A 31 24.13 8.19 -7.52
N CYS A 32 22.85 8.12 -7.90
CA CYS A 32 22.17 6.89 -8.28
C CYS A 32 22.61 6.45 -9.68
N ASP A 33 23.51 5.49 -9.75
CA ASP A 33 23.63 4.60 -10.92
C ASP A 33 23.22 3.20 -10.46
N GLY A 34 21.98 2.78 -10.77
CA GLY A 34 21.50 1.46 -10.35
C GLY A 34 20.11 1.06 -10.83
N LEU A 35 20.06 -0.13 -11.46
CA LEU A 35 18.95 -1.05 -11.74
C LEU A 35 18.20 -0.93 -13.08
N ARG A 36 18.43 -1.94 -13.94
CA ARG A 36 17.67 -2.30 -15.15
C ARG A 36 17.13 -3.73 -15.06
N GLU A 37 16.48 -4.08 -13.95
CA GLU A 37 15.81 -5.37 -13.82
C GLU A 37 14.29 -5.15 -13.74
N PHE A 38 13.57 -5.79 -14.66
CA PHE A 38 12.12 -5.79 -14.72
C PHE A 38 11.61 -7.19 -14.35
N LEU A 39 10.56 -7.24 -13.52
CA LEU A 39 9.81 -8.43 -13.16
C LEU A 39 8.49 -8.49 -13.91
N ASN A 40 8.17 -9.66 -14.43
CA ASN A 40 6.83 -9.95 -14.95
C ASN A 40 5.83 -10.08 -13.79
N ALA A 41 4.54 -9.79 -14.04
CA ALA A 41 3.46 -9.94 -13.05
C ALA A 41 3.32 -11.35 -12.44
N ASP A 42 3.84 -12.38 -13.12
CA ASP A 42 3.88 -13.78 -12.64
C ASP A 42 5.15 -14.12 -11.82
N GLY A 43 5.97 -13.11 -11.46
CA GLY A 43 7.17 -13.27 -10.63
C GLY A 43 8.34 -13.97 -11.34
N LYS A 44 8.34 -14.07 -12.67
CA LYS A 44 9.49 -14.59 -13.44
C LYS A 44 10.43 -13.43 -13.76
N GLN A 45 11.65 -13.47 -13.22
CA GLN A 45 12.74 -12.58 -13.59
C GLN A 45 13.10 -12.78 -15.07
N ARG A 46 13.26 -11.68 -15.80
CA ARG A 46 13.93 -11.67 -17.11
C ARG A 46 15.12 -10.72 -17.02
N ALA A 47 16.31 -11.28 -16.84
CA ALA A 47 17.55 -10.51 -16.71
C ALA A 47 18.00 -9.93 -18.07
N GLU A 48 18.30 -8.64 -18.12
CA GLU A 48 19.29 -8.10 -19.05
C GLU A 48 20.64 -8.03 -18.30
N THR A 49 21.66 -8.66 -18.86
CA THR A 49 22.96 -8.88 -18.20
C THR A 49 23.78 -7.59 -18.04
N GLY A 50 24.11 -7.27 -16.79
CA GLY A 50 25.19 -6.36 -16.38
C GLY A 50 25.98 -7.01 -15.23
N ARG A 51 27.32 -7.03 -15.34
CA ARG A 51 28.26 -7.87 -14.56
C ARG A 51 28.15 -7.73 -13.04
N GLU A 52 28.25 -8.88 -12.36
CA GLU A 52 28.59 -9.00 -10.94
C GLU A 52 29.97 -8.38 -10.63
N SER A 53 30.07 -7.74 -9.47
CA SER A 53 31.32 -7.65 -8.72
C SER A 53 31.04 -7.78 -7.23
N CYS A 54 31.77 -8.70 -6.58
CA CYS A 54 31.84 -8.85 -5.14
C CYS A 54 32.34 -7.55 -4.49
N VAL A 55 31.76 -7.13 -3.37
CA VAL A 55 32.33 -6.08 -2.52
C VAL A 55 32.60 -6.67 -1.13
N ASP A 56 33.89 -6.66 -0.78
CA ASP A 56 34.41 -6.92 0.56
C ASP A 56 34.11 -5.72 1.49
N GLY A 57 33.67 -6.01 2.72
CA GLY A 57 34.04 -5.33 3.97
C GLY A 57 33.59 -3.89 4.23
N ASP A 58 32.82 -3.71 5.32
CA ASP A 58 32.56 -2.49 6.09
C ASP A 58 31.85 -1.33 5.38
N ASP A 59 30.54 -1.50 5.18
CA ASP A 59 29.47 -0.49 5.30
C ASP A 59 28.16 -1.19 4.89
N MET A 60 27.37 -1.72 5.85
CA MET A 60 26.04 -2.24 5.52
C MET A 60 25.12 -1.08 5.16
N GLU A 61 25.08 -0.76 3.87
CA GLU A 61 24.10 0.15 3.30
C GLU A 61 22.69 -0.40 3.65
N VAL A 62 21.99 0.27 4.57
CA VAL A 62 20.66 -0.14 5.10
C VAL A 62 19.65 -0.39 3.96
N SER A 63 19.91 0.15 2.77
CA SER A 63 19.18 -0.05 1.52
C SER A 63 18.94 -1.53 1.21
N HIS A 64 19.92 -2.40 1.42
CA HIS A 64 19.88 -3.82 1.04
C HIS A 64 19.52 -4.77 2.18
N LEU A 65 19.15 -4.24 3.36
CA LEU A 65 18.72 -5.07 4.47
C LEU A 65 17.36 -5.68 4.20
N ARG A 66 17.23 -6.99 4.41
CA ARG A 66 15.97 -7.72 4.35
C ARG A 66 15.03 -7.21 5.44
N SER A 67 13.80 -6.86 5.07
CA SER A 67 12.81 -6.28 5.98
C SER A 67 11.71 -7.29 6.37
N HIS A 68 11.21 -8.06 5.40
CA HIS A 68 10.14 -9.03 5.62
C HIS A 68 10.15 -10.13 4.57
N ILE A 69 9.49 -11.24 4.90
CA ILE A 69 9.26 -12.35 3.99
C ILE A 69 7.76 -12.63 3.96
N ILE A 70 7.19 -12.68 2.77
CA ILE A 70 5.78 -13.05 2.55
C ILE A 70 5.74 -14.28 1.69
N TYR A 71 4.99 -15.28 2.14
CA TYR A 71 4.82 -16.52 1.40
C TYR A 71 3.61 -16.43 0.47
N THR A 72 3.84 -16.67 -0.81
CA THR A 72 2.80 -16.69 -1.86
C THR A 72 2.58 -18.11 -2.36
N SER A 73 1.44 -18.35 -3.00
CA SER A 73 1.13 -19.65 -3.61
C SER A 73 2.05 -19.91 -4.80
N GLY A 74 2.95 -20.89 -4.68
CA GLY A 74 3.80 -21.31 -5.79
C GLY A 74 3.04 -22.18 -6.79
N THR A 75 3.36 -22.02 -8.08
CA THR A 75 2.83 -22.84 -9.18
C THR A 75 3.18 -24.32 -9.07
N THR A 76 4.16 -24.68 -8.24
CA THR A 76 4.62 -26.05 -7.96
C THR A 76 3.87 -26.70 -6.79
N GLY A 77 2.96 -25.98 -6.11
CA GLY A 77 2.28 -26.43 -4.89
C GLY A 77 3.06 -26.16 -3.60
N GLU A 78 4.34 -25.79 -3.69
CA GLU A 78 5.14 -25.33 -2.55
C GLU A 78 5.08 -23.79 -2.43
N PRO A 79 4.83 -23.22 -1.24
CA PRO A 79 4.84 -21.78 -1.04
C PRO A 79 6.21 -21.16 -1.38
N LYS A 80 6.20 -20.05 -2.12
CA LYS A 80 7.42 -19.28 -2.43
C LYS A 80 7.55 -18.12 -1.45
N GLY A 81 8.70 -18.00 -0.80
CA GLY A 81 9.00 -16.86 0.06
C GLY A 81 9.55 -15.72 -0.76
N VAL A 82 8.86 -14.58 -0.79
CA VAL A 82 9.34 -13.34 -1.39
C VAL A 82 10.08 -12.54 -0.32
N VAL A 83 11.35 -12.23 -0.58
CA VAL A 83 12.20 -11.50 0.36
C VAL A 83 12.24 -10.02 -0.03
N CYS A 84 11.60 -9.18 0.77
CA CYS A 84 11.53 -7.75 0.49
C CYS A 84 12.55 -6.96 1.33
N GLU A 85 13.21 -5.99 0.72
CA GLU A 85 14.22 -5.14 1.36
C GLU A 85 13.61 -3.88 1.98
N HIS A 86 14.32 -3.28 2.95
CA HIS A 86 13.90 -2.05 3.61
C HIS A 86 13.68 -0.90 2.63
N ARG A 87 14.55 -0.74 1.62
CA ARG A 87 14.42 0.33 0.61
C ARG A 87 13.08 0.29 -0.13
N GLY A 88 12.61 -0.90 -0.51
CA GLY A 88 11.35 -1.07 -1.23
C GLY A 88 10.16 -0.67 -0.36
N LEU A 89 10.16 -1.13 0.90
CA LEU A 89 9.11 -0.80 1.86
C LEU A 89 9.10 0.70 2.21
N LEU A 90 10.28 1.32 2.39
CA LEU A 90 10.42 2.76 2.66
C LEU A 90 9.92 3.59 1.48
N ALA A 91 10.32 3.26 0.25
CA ALA A 91 9.86 3.94 -0.95
C ALA A 91 8.34 3.81 -1.14
N TYR A 92 7.79 2.61 -0.89
CA TYR A 92 6.36 2.37 -0.96
C TYR A 92 5.59 3.16 0.10
N MET A 93 5.98 3.11 1.37
CA MET A 93 5.21 3.77 2.44
C MET A 93 5.16 5.30 2.26
N GLN A 94 6.25 5.92 1.79
CA GLN A 94 6.30 7.35 1.50
C GLN A 94 5.40 7.72 0.32
N SER A 95 5.49 6.94 -0.76
CA SER A 95 4.69 7.16 -1.97
C SER A 95 3.20 6.94 -1.73
N LYS A 96 2.85 5.89 -0.98
CA LYS A 96 1.49 5.60 -0.56
C LYS A 96 0.92 6.74 0.30
N ALA A 97 1.67 7.21 1.30
CA ALA A 97 1.21 8.29 2.16
C ALA A 97 0.85 9.55 1.37
N LEU A 98 1.66 9.89 0.36
CA LEU A 98 1.37 11.00 -0.55
C LEU A 98 0.14 10.74 -1.43
N ALA A 99 0.06 9.59 -2.11
CA ALA A 99 -1.02 9.27 -3.04
C ALA A 99 -2.39 9.14 -2.37
N HIS A 100 -2.39 8.57 -1.16
CA HIS A 100 -3.58 8.30 -0.35
C HIS A 100 -3.86 9.43 0.65
N GLU A 101 -3.11 10.53 0.63
CA GLU A 101 -3.33 11.70 1.50
C GLU A 101 -3.33 11.35 3.01
N ILE A 102 -2.42 10.46 3.41
CA ILE A 102 -2.23 10.07 4.81
C ILE A 102 -1.41 11.15 5.53
N ASP A 103 -2.01 11.74 6.57
CA ASP A 103 -1.41 12.75 7.42
C ASP A 103 -1.63 12.41 8.92
N SER A 104 -1.15 13.26 9.82
CA SER A 104 -1.26 13.06 11.28
C SER A 104 -2.70 13.05 11.82
N ASN A 105 -3.70 13.47 11.03
CA ASN A 105 -5.12 13.40 11.39
C ASN A 105 -5.79 12.12 10.85
N SER A 106 -5.07 11.32 10.08
CA SER A 106 -5.56 10.06 9.53
C SER A 106 -5.73 8.98 10.61
N ARG A 107 -6.79 8.21 10.43
CA ARG A 107 -7.15 6.97 11.12
C ARG A 107 -7.27 5.87 10.07
N VAL A 108 -6.24 5.04 9.95
CA VAL A 108 -6.11 4.02 8.91
C VAL A 108 -6.50 2.66 9.49
N LEU A 109 -7.47 1.97 8.88
CA LEU A 109 -7.84 0.62 9.30
C LEU A 109 -6.82 -0.40 8.81
N LEU A 110 -6.27 -1.19 9.73
CA LEU A 110 -5.50 -2.39 9.36
C LEU A 110 -6.45 -3.51 8.92
N ALA A 111 -6.92 -3.44 7.68
CA ALA A 111 -7.90 -4.38 7.14
C ALA A 111 -7.23 -5.67 6.65
N ALA A 112 -6.08 -5.58 5.98
CA ALA A 112 -5.32 -6.73 5.50
C ALA A 112 -4.79 -7.59 6.66
N ALA A 113 -4.71 -8.91 6.45
CA ALA A 113 -4.09 -9.82 7.40
C ALA A 113 -2.57 -9.59 7.42
N ILE A 114 -1.92 -9.79 8.57
CA ILE A 114 -0.46 -9.60 8.71
C ILE A 114 0.38 -10.56 7.85
N THR A 115 -0.25 -11.63 7.35
CA THR A 115 0.34 -12.58 6.39
C THR A 115 0.26 -12.10 4.95
N TRP A 116 -0.31 -10.93 4.69
CA TRP A 116 -0.44 -10.32 3.38
C TRP A 116 0.19 -8.92 3.39
N ASP A 117 1.00 -8.61 2.39
CA ASP A 117 1.89 -7.45 2.37
C ASP A 117 1.20 -6.07 2.40
N PRO A 118 -0.06 -5.86 1.95
CA PRO A 118 -0.76 -4.60 2.18
C PRO A 118 -0.89 -4.21 3.65
N SER A 119 -0.84 -5.18 4.57
CA SER A 119 -0.82 -4.90 6.02
C SER A 119 0.41 -4.12 6.45
N LEU A 120 1.59 -4.47 5.92
CA LEU A 120 2.84 -3.75 6.15
C LEU A 120 2.74 -2.34 5.55
N GLY A 121 2.17 -2.26 4.35
CA GLY A 121 1.83 -1.00 3.72
C GLY A 121 0.97 -0.09 4.59
N ASP A 122 -0.07 -0.60 5.23
CA ASP A 122 -0.92 0.17 6.15
C ASP A 122 -0.17 0.55 7.43
N ILE A 123 0.51 -0.40 8.07
CA ILE A 123 1.25 -0.17 9.32
C ILE A 123 2.28 0.95 9.14
N PHE A 124 3.19 0.80 8.19
CA PHE A 124 4.34 1.68 8.10
C PHE A 124 4.00 3.05 7.50
N SER A 125 3.10 3.14 6.51
CA SER A 125 2.64 4.44 6.01
C SER A 125 1.85 5.24 7.05
N THR A 126 1.12 4.56 7.95
CA THR A 126 0.41 5.21 9.05
C THR A 126 1.38 5.74 10.10
N LEU A 127 2.29 4.89 10.57
CA LEU A 127 3.23 5.24 11.63
C LEU A 127 4.23 6.32 11.20
N ALA A 128 4.71 6.25 9.95
CA ALA A 128 5.62 7.26 9.39
C ALA A 128 5.01 8.67 9.39
N GLN A 129 3.68 8.78 9.31
CA GLN A 129 2.95 10.06 9.28
C GLN A 129 2.43 10.50 10.65
N ALA A 130 2.82 9.82 11.74
CA ALA A 130 2.24 10.01 13.07
C ALA A 130 0.70 9.90 13.10
N ALA A 131 0.14 9.12 12.18
CA ALA A 131 -1.29 8.84 12.08
C ALA A 131 -1.69 7.72 13.04
N LEU A 132 -2.99 7.49 13.19
CA LEU A 132 -3.52 6.45 14.07
C LEU A 132 -3.84 5.18 13.27
N LEU A 133 -3.28 4.05 13.69
CA LEU A 133 -3.62 2.73 13.15
C LEU A 133 -4.80 2.13 13.93
N CYS A 134 -5.93 1.95 13.26
CA CYS A 134 -7.12 1.30 13.81
C CYS A 134 -7.01 -0.22 13.63
N ILE A 135 -7.01 -0.96 14.73
CA ILE A 135 -6.98 -2.43 14.71
C ILE A 135 -8.28 -2.95 15.31
N ALA A 136 -8.92 -3.89 14.61
CA ALA A 136 -10.13 -4.57 15.04
C ALA A 136 -9.92 -6.09 15.04
N PRO A 137 -10.71 -6.85 15.83
CA PRO A 137 -10.73 -8.31 15.73
C PRO A 137 -11.07 -8.75 14.30
N ARG A 138 -10.39 -9.80 13.81
CA ARG A 138 -10.58 -10.27 12.43
C ARG A 138 -12.01 -10.66 12.11
N ALA A 139 -12.69 -11.31 13.05
CA ALA A 139 -14.11 -11.66 12.91
C ALA A 139 -14.99 -10.43 12.69
N SER A 140 -14.70 -9.31 13.37
CA SER A 140 -15.47 -8.07 13.21
C SER A 140 -15.30 -7.44 11.83
N LEU A 141 -14.19 -7.67 11.14
CA LEU A 141 -13.99 -7.19 9.77
C LEU A 141 -14.95 -7.87 8.78
N THR A 142 -15.43 -9.08 9.08
CA THR A 142 -16.34 -9.82 8.20
C THR A 142 -17.80 -9.78 8.67
N THR A 143 -18.05 -9.60 9.96
CA THR A 143 -19.43 -9.62 10.51
C THR A 143 -19.98 -8.24 10.87
N SER A 144 -19.13 -7.26 11.13
CA SER A 144 -19.55 -5.94 11.63
C SER A 144 -18.64 -4.82 11.11
N LEU A 145 -18.27 -4.88 9.83
CA LEU A 145 -17.34 -3.92 9.21
C LEU A 145 -17.82 -2.48 9.35
N LEU A 146 -19.11 -2.22 9.15
CA LEU A 146 -19.69 -0.88 9.31
C LEU A 146 -19.43 -0.32 10.71
N ASP A 147 -19.69 -1.11 11.76
CA ASP A 147 -19.48 -0.70 13.14
C ASP A 147 -18.00 -0.42 13.42
N VAL A 148 -17.10 -1.25 12.88
CA VAL A 148 -15.64 -1.02 13.00
C VAL A 148 -15.26 0.34 12.41
N LEU A 149 -15.78 0.66 11.22
CA LEU A 149 -15.49 1.91 10.52
C LEU A 149 -16.04 3.12 11.29
N VAL A 150 -17.29 3.05 11.73
CA VAL A 150 -17.98 4.14 12.43
C VAL A 150 -17.38 4.38 13.82
N GLN A 151 -17.27 3.33 14.66
CA GLN A 151 -16.77 3.45 16.02
C GLN A 151 -15.28 3.81 16.04
N GLY A 152 -14.49 3.26 15.11
CA GLY A 152 -13.09 3.60 14.95
C GLY A 152 -12.86 5.01 14.38
N ARG A 153 -13.92 5.68 13.90
CA ARG A 153 -13.87 6.92 13.13
C ARG A 153 -12.84 6.82 12.00
N VAL A 154 -12.87 5.70 11.30
CA VAL A 154 -11.90 5.36 10.26
C VAL A 154 -12.01 6.37 9.13
N THR A 155 -10.84 6.85 8.67
CA THR A 155 -10.73 7.84 7.59
C THR A 155 -10.15 7.24 6.31
N HIS A 156 -9.35 6.18 6.44
CA HIS A 156 -8.68 5.51 5.33
C HIS A 156 -8.85 4.00 5.48
N VAL A 157 -9.23 3.35 4.38
CA VAL A 157 -9.27 1.89 4.26
C VAL A 157 -8.50 1.49 3.02
N CYS A 158 -7.59 0.54 3.16
CA CYS A 158 -6.97 -0.18 2.05
C CYS A 158 -7.34 -1.65 2.17
N THR A 159 -8.12 -2.20 1.22
CA THR A 159 -8.64 -3.56 1.34
C THR A 159 -8.96 -4.19 -0.02
N THR A 160 -9.45 -5.43 -0.04
CA THR A 160 -9.93 -6.06 -1.27
C THR A 160 -11.37 -5.65 -1.58
N PRO A 161 -11.77 -5.62 -2.87
CA PRO A 161 -13.18 -5.49 -3.25
C PRO A 161 -14.11 -6.50 -2.55
N ALA A 162 -13.63 -7.73 -2.30
CA ALA A 162 -14.40 -8.76 -1.62
C ALA A 162 -14.70 -8.43 -0.16
N LEU A 163 -13.71 -7.98 0.61
CA LEU A 163 -13.92 -7.59 2.01
C LEU A 163 -14.77 -6.31 2.09
N TRP A 164 -14.55 -5.35 1.19
CA TRP A 164 -15.39 -4.15 1.11
C TRP A 164 -16.84 -4.47 0.75
N GLY A 165 -17.05 -5.44 -0.15
CA GLY A 165 -18.36 -5.91 -0.59
C GLY A 165 -19.19 -6.63 0.48
N LEU A 166 -18.63 -6.89 1.68
CA LEU A 166 -19.40 -7.40 2.82
C LEU A 166 -20.29 -6.32 3.45
N LEU A 167 -20.09 -5.04 3.15
CA LEU A 167 -21.03 -4.00 3.55
C LEU A 167 -22.38 -4.24 2.88
N ASP A 168 -23.46 -4.06 3.66
CA ASP A 168 -24.82 -4.17 3.15
C ASP A 168 -25.04 -3.22 1.96
N GLY A 169 -25.83 -3.67 0.97
CA GLY A 169 -26.09 -2.93 -0.25
C GLY A 169 -26.69 -1.53 -0.01
N SER A 170 -27.42 -1.34 1.09
CA SER A 170 -28.01 -0.08 1.51
C SER A 170 -27.02 0.91 2.11
N VAL A 171 -25.86 0.45 2.62
CA VAL A 171 -24.83 1.32 3.21
C VAL A 171 -24.31 2.28 2.15
N SER A 172 -24.30 3.56 2.47
CA SER A 172 -23.83 4.64 1.62
C SER A 172 -22.66 5.37 2.26
N ALA A 173 -22.07 6.33 1.54
CA ALA A 173 -21.05 7.20 2.13
C ALA A 173 -21.58 8.05 3.29
N ALA A 174 -22.89 8.34 3.34
CA ALA A 174 -23.50 9.09 4.45
C ALA A 174 -23.43 8.31 5.79
N ASP A 175 -23.41 6.98 5.72
CA ASP A 175 -23.28 6.10 6.89
C ASP A 175 -21.81 5.99 7.37
N LEU A 176 -20.87 6.53 6.59
CA LEU A 176 -19.43 6.51 6.86
C LEU A 176 -18.87 7.94 6.95
N PRO A 177 -19.36 8.78 7.88
CA PRO A 177 -19.13 10.24 7.88
C PRO A 177 -17.67 10.66 8.08
N HIS A 178 -16.79 9.73 8.49
CA HIS A 178 -15.37 9.98 8.68
C HIS A 178 -14.51 9.45 7.54
N LEU A 179 -15.04 8.53 6.72
CA LEU A 179 -14.27 7.89 5.67
C LEU A 179 -14.01 8.89 4.54
N ARG A 180 -12.75 9.04 4.16
CA ARG A 180 -12.30 9.96 3.11
C ARG A 180 -11.71 9.21 1.93
N VAL A 181 -10.90 8.19 2.22
CA VAL A 181 -10.13 7.45 1.22
C VAL A 181 -10.47 5.97 1.31
N LEU A 182 -10.83 5.40 0.16
CA LEU A 182 -11.05 3.98 -0.01
C LEU A 182 -10.13 3.49 -1.13
N ALA A 183 -9.07 2.78 -0.75
CA ALA A 183 -8.18 2.11 -1.69
C ALA A 183 -8.57 0.63 -1.80
N LEU A 184 -8.80 0.16 -3.02
CA LEU A 184 -9.16 -1.21 -3.32
C LEU A 184 -8.10 -1.83 -4.24
N GLY A 185 -7.58 -2.98 -3.84
CA GLY A 185 -6.53 -3.68 -4.58
C GLY A 185 -6.46 -5.17 -4.28
N GLY A 186 -5.58 -5.86 -4.98
CA GLY A 186 -5.42 -7.33 -4.89
C GLY A 186 -6.48 -8.14 -5.64
N ALA A 187 -7.48 -7.47 -6.22
CA ALA A 187 -8.44 -8.05 -7.17
C ALA A 187 -9.04 -6.93 -8.02
N ALA A 188 -9.63 -7.30 -9.15
CA ALA A 188 -10.30 -6.35 -10.04
C ALA A 188 -11.46 -5.61 -9.33
N LEU A 189 -11.55 -4.31 -9.56
CA LEU A 189 -12.72 -3.52 -9.16
C LEU A 189 -13.91 -3.84 -10.08
N THR A 190 -15.10 -3.43 -9.63
CA THR A 190 -16.33 -3.52 -10.43
C THR A 190 -16.84 -2.13 -10.74
N ALA A 191 -17.54 -1.99 -11.87
CA ALA A 191 -18.26 -0.76 -12.22
C ALA A 191 -19.25 -0.33 -11.11
N SER A 192 -19.87 -1.29 -10.41
CA SER A 192 -20.80 -1.01 -9.31
C SER A 192 -20.11 -0.37 -8.10
N ILE A 193 -18.87 -0.77 -7.77
CA ILE A 193 -18.08 -0.14 -6.71
C ILE A 193 -17.74 1.30 -7.11
N VAL A 194 -17.27 1.51 -8.35
CA VAL A 194 -16.93 2.84 -8.84
C VAL A 194 -18.16 3.74 -8.79
N ALA A 195 -19.28 3.33 -9.39
CA ALA A 195 -20.52 4.11 -9.42
C ALA A 195 -21.03 4.47 -8.02
N LYS A 196 -20.85 3.57 -7.04
CA LYS A 196 -21.34 3.78 -5.66
C LYS A 196 -20.45 4.73 -4.85
N TRP A 197 -19.12 4.65 -5.02
CA TRP A 197 -18.19 5.26 -4.06
C TRP A 197 -17.37 6.43 -4.62
N SER A 198 -17.11 6.50 -5.93
CA SER A 198 -16.16 7.48 -6.52
C SER A 198 -16.56 8.94 -6.35
N ARG A 199 -17.86 9.24 -6.27
CA ARG A 199 -18.35 10.62 -6.11
C ARG A 199 -18.35 11.12 -4.67
N ALA A 200 -18.28 10.22 -3.70
CA ALA A 200 -18.39 10.56 -2.28
C ALA A 200 -17.08 10.34 -1.52
N LEU A 201 -16.23 9.43 -2.00
CA LEU A 201 -14.93 9.12 -1.43
C LEU A 201 -13.85 9.33 -2.48
N ARG A 202 -12.62 9.56 -2.04
CA ARG A 202 -11.45 9.35 -2.88
C ARG A 202 -11.25 7.84 -3.06
N LEU A 203 -11.92 7.30 -4.09
CA LEU A 203 -11.81 5.89 -4.47
C LEU A 203 -10.52 5.69 -5.27
N ILE A 204 -9.64 4.84 -4.77
CA ILE A 204 -8.37 4.52 -5.40
C ILE A 204 -8.38 3.05 -5.82
N ASN A 205 -8.20 2.79 -7.12
CA ASN A 205 -7.84 1.47 -7.60
C ASN A 205 -6.32 1.33 -7.47
N THR A 206 -5.83 0.27 -6.82
CA THR A 206 -4.41 0.03 -6.63
C THR A 206 -4.05 -1.38 -7.08
N TYR A 207 -2.93 -1.51 -7.79
CA TYR A 207 -2.46 -2.77 -8.34
C TYR A 207 -1.00 -2.99 -8.03
N GLY A 208 -0.67 -4.25 -7.77
CA GLY A 208 0.69 -4.71 -7.68
C GLY A 208 0.81 -6.15 -7.19
N VAL A 209 2.06 -6.57 -7.11
CA VAL A 209 2.49 -7.92 -6.74
C VAL A 209 3.45 -7.88 -5.56
N THR A 210 3.50 -8.97 -4.80
CA THR A 210 4.34 -9.07 -3.61
C THR A 210 5.83 -9.01 -3.96
N GLU A 211 6.21 -9.56 -5.11
CA GLU A 211 7.55 -9.55 -5.71
C GLU A 211 8.08 -8.15 -6.02
N ALA A 212 7.22 -7.13 -5.98
CA ALA A 212 7.60 -5.73 -6.11
C ALA A 212 7.05 -4.86 -4.98
N THR A 213 6.93 -5.43 -3.77
CA THR A 213 6.52 -4.74 -2.54
C THR A 213 5.13 -4.08 -2.63
N VAL A 214 4.09 -4.82 -2.21
CA VAL A 214 2.73 -4.33 -1.98
C VAL A 214 1.98 -3.89 -3.24
N TYR A 215 2.09 -2.62 -3.63
CA TYR A 215 1.40 -2.06 -4.79
C TYR A 215 2.32 -1.13 -5.56
N GLN A 216 2.25 -1.19 -6.88
CA GLN A 216 3.15 -0.47 -7.79
C GLN A 216 2.44 0.63 -8.56
N THR A 217 1.14 0.51 -8.77
CA THR A 217 0.33 1.49 -9.50
C THR A 217 -0.94 1.85 -8.75
N TRP A 218 -1.44 3.04 -9.03
CA TRP A 218 -2.69 3.54 -8.48
C TRP A 218 -3.42 4.48 -9.44
N HIS A 219 -4.75 4.47 -9.37
CA HIS A 219 -5.66 5.33 -10.12
C HIS A 219 -6.73 5.89 -9.19
N VAL A 220 -7.10 7.16 -9.35
CA VAL A 220 -8.25 7.74 -8.63
C VAL A 220 -9.45 7.62 -9.53
N CYS A 221 -10.45 6.85 -9.11
CA CYS A 221 -11.69 6.70 -9.86
C CYS A 221 -12.58 7.93 -9.62
N ASP A 222 -13.08 8.56 -10.70
CA ASP A 222 -14.04 9.67 -10.64
C ASP A 222 -15.44 9.32 -11.19
N GLY A 223 -15.60 8.12 -11.76
CA GLY A 223 -16.84 7.58 -12.29
C GLY A 223 -17.35 8.27 -13.54
N ARG A 224 -16.47 8.93 -14.32
CA ARG A 224 -16.84 9.59 -15.58
C ARG A 224 -16.80 8.66 -16.78
N GLU A 225 -15.91 7.67 -16.76
CA GLU A 225 -15.75 6.68 -17.83
C GLU A 225 -16.33 5.33 -17.42
N GLU A 226 -17.02 4.65 -18.35
CA GLU A 226 -17.69 3.38 -18.09
C GLU A 226 -16.71 2.27 -17.67
N ASP A 227 -15.53 2.27 -18.29
CA ASP A 227 -14.49 1.25 -18.10
C ASP A 227 -13.38 1.64 -17.11
N GLU A 228 -13.55 2.73 -16.37
CA GLU A 228 -12.54 3.25 -15.44
C GLU A 228 -12.12 2.22 -14.37
N PHE A 229 -13.04 1.32 -13.98
CA PHE A 229 -12.76 0.26 -13.01
C PHE A 229 -11.67 -0.74 -13.46
N LYS A 230 -11.33 -0.76 -14.76
CA LYS A 230 -10.24 -1.57 -15.33
C LYS A 230 -8.88 -0.86 -15.26
N VAL A 231 -8.87 0.45 -15.01
CA VAL A 231 -7.65 1.27 -15.03
C VAL A 231 -6.90 1.10 -13.71
N VAL A 232 -5.69 0.54 -13.80
CA VAL A 232 -4.75 0.41 -12.67
C VAL A 232 -3.88 1.66 -12.46
N GLY A 233 -3.90 2.56 -13.44
CA GLY A 233 -3.39 3.92 -13.31
C GLY A 233 -1.90 4.05 -13.56
N ARG A 234 -1.26 4.86 -12.72
CA ARG A 234 0.13 5.30 -12.89
C ARG A 234 1.03 4.73 -11.79
N PRO A 235 2.34 4.58 -12.04
CA PRO A 235 3.26 4.10 -11.03
C PRO A 235 3.33 5.03 -9.81
N PHE A 236 3.64 4.44 -8.65
CA PHE A 236 4.16 5.18 -7.50
C PHE A 236 5.52 5.82 -7.86
N LYS A 237 5.99 6.75 -7.02
CA LYS A 237 7.29 7.37 -7.20
C LYS A 237 8.39 6.29 -7.18
N ASP A 238 9.38 6.42 -8.06
CA ASP A 238 10.55 5.55 -8.16
C ASP A 238 10.22 4.08 -8.55
N VAL A 239 9.01 3.87 -9.09
CA VAL A 239 8.56 2.62 -9.73
C VAL A 239 8.52 2.80 -11.24
N LEU A 240 9.06 1.83 -11.96
CA LEU A 240 8.99 1.75 -13.42
C LEU A 240 7.95 0.70 -13.81
N VAL A 241 7.03 1.06 -14.70
CA VAL A 241 6.08 0.13 -15.29
C VAL A 241 6.21 0.20 -16.80
N LYS A 242 6.40 -0.96 -17.43
CA LYS A 242 6.47 -1.12 -18.87
C LYS A 242 5.46 -2.19 -19.29
N VAL A 243 4.80 -2.01 -20.42
CA VAL A 243 4.03 -3.08 -21.06
C VAL A 243 4.88 -3.64 -22.19
N GLU A 244 5.20 -4.93 -22.13
CA GLU A 244 5.91 -5.63 -23.19
C GLU A 244 4.92 -6.45 -24.00
N GLY A 245 4.74 -6.08 -25.27
CA GLY A 245 3.78 -6.70 -26.16
C GLY A 245 3.80 -6.07 -27.55
N ASP A 246 2.78 -6.38 -28.34
CA ASP A 246 2.66 -5.90 -29.72
C ASP A 246 1.98 -4.53 -29.74
N GLU A 247 2.49 -3.62 -30.58
CA GLU A 247 1.84 -2.34 -30.85
C GLU A 247 0.56 -2.58 -31.67
N GLY A 248 -0.58 -2.23 -31.08
CA GLY A 248 -1.88 -2.18 -31.72
C GLY A 248 -2.16 -0.85 -32.42
N GLU A 249 -3.39 -0.71 -32.95
CA GLU A 249 -3.81 0.52 -33.61
C GLU A 249 -3.77 1.72 -32.64
N GLY A 250 -3.24 2.85 -33.10
CA GLY A 250 -3.14 4.08 -32.31
C GLY A 250 -1.99 4.13 -31.30
N GLY A 251 -1.06 3.16 -31.34
CA GLY A 251 0.12 3.13 -30.48
C GLY A 251 -0.11 2.56 -29.08
N ALA A 252 -1.29 1.95 -28.84
CA ALA A 252 -1.53 1.17 -27.63
C ALA A 252 -0.76 -0.15 -27.70
N VAL A 253 -0.10 -0.55 -26.61
CA VAL A 253 0.59 -1.84 -26.52
C VAL A 253 -0.27 -2.79 -25.68
N GLU A 254 -0.64 -3.94 -26.23
CA GLU A 254 -1.27 -5.01 -25.47
C GLU A 254 -0.22 -6.07 -25.15
N GLY A 255 -0.04 -6.37 -23.86
CA GLY A 255 1.00 -7.29 -23.45
C GLY A 255 1.14 -7.44 -21.94
N GLU A 256 2.31 -7.95 -21.55
CA GLU A 256 2.64 -8.27 -20.18
C GLU A 256 3.14 -7.04 -19.41
N ILE A 257 2.68 -6.88 -18.17
CA ILE A 257 3.13 -5.81 -17.29
C ILE A 257 4.47 -6.21 -16.67
N LEU A 258 5.46 -5.37 -16.90
CA LEU A 258 6.81 -5.42 -16.35
C LEU A 258 6.99 -4.33 -15.30
N VAL A 259 7.53 -4.71 -14.15
CA VAL A 259 7.75 -3.80 -13.01
C VAL A 259 9.23 -3.74 -12.68
N GLY A 260 9.78 -2.53 -12.60
CA GLY A 260 11.16 -2.26 -12.20
C GLY A 260 11.25 -1.16 -11.14
N GLY A 261 12.46 -0.93 -10.64
CA GLY A 261 12.76 0.13 -9.67
C GLY A 261 12.96 -0.36 -8.24
N VAL A 262 12.96 0.58 -7.30
CA VAL A 262 13.43 0.35 -5.91
C VAL A 262 12.54 -0.61 -5.10
N GLN A 263 11.30 -0.85 -5.55
CA GLN A 263 10.35 -1.72 -4.88
C GLN A 263 10.49 -3.22 -5.24
N VAL A 264 11.30 -3.55 -6.25
CA VAL A 264 11.57 -4.94 -6.66
C VAL A 264 12.25 -5.71 -5.52
N ALA A 265 11.68 -6.87 -5.17
CA ALA A 265 12.22 -7.80 -4.18
C ALA A 265 13.50 -8.50 -4.68
N CYS A 266 14.29 -9.04 -3.76
CA CYS A 266 15.55 -9.72 -4.07
C CYS A 266 15.40 -11.22 -4.36
#